data_AF-A0A3B9RRQ2-F1
#
_entry.id   AF-A0A3B9RRQ2-F1
#
_cell.length_a   1.000
_cell.length_b   1.000
_cell.length_c   1.000
_cell.angle_alpha   90.00
_cell.angle_beta   90.00
_cell.angle_gamma   90.00
#
_symmetry.space_group_name_H-M   'P 1'
#
loop_
_entity.id
_entity.type
_entity.pdbx_description
1 polymer ?
#
loop_
_entity_poly.entity_id
_entity_poly.type
_entity_poly.pdbx_seq_one_letter_code
_entity_poly.pdbx_strand_id
1 'polypeptide(L)'
;MSHWLLDSISVKRAQALQTAQQIQLYHELLNQETDVAYSELEGVAKALELATMDLLLDRFEEDDTKLKLMRECASDAFRILRVLPLSDDPMHASYQLLRMSSLAVLGDCGTDASRILTQIDWPNLPFDSDDWGKRTWATIIDVWLRLIRKKGWDDRDIVLQRIADLREQQDKYEKKYLDGIDQAHAKPVALELIGLYHLAKAAEIMALFITDGVVDGNFQIRQLLETHFDRALAVCEKARMIDFEPMTRLLHATAVQMVENSHLLVSNGQDFS
;
A
#
# COMPACT_ATOMS: atom_id res chain seq x y z
N MET A 1 -4.17 -27.26 -2.73
CA MET A 1 -5.28 -26.78 -1.87
C MET A 1 -6.13 -25.83 -2.69
N SER A 2 -7.45 -25.90 -2.57
CA SER A 2 -8.33 -24.91 -3.19
C SER A 2 -8.76 -23.90 -2.12
N HIS A 3 -8.74 -22.61 -2.45
CA HIS A 3 -9.19 -21.55 -1.56
C HIS A 3 -10.64 -21.27 -1.91
N TRP A 4 -11.56 -21.44 -0.96
CA TRP A 4 -13.01 -21.43 -1.20
C TRP A 4 -13.47 -20.19 -1.99
N LEU A 5 -12.92 -19.01 -1.66
CA LEU A 5 -13.25 -17.77 -2.35
C LEU A 5 -12.81 -17.80 -3.81
N LEU A 6 -11.62 -18.33 -4.10
CA LEU A 6 -11.07 -18.43 -5.46
C LEU A 6 -11.88 -19.41 -6.31
N ASP A 7 -12.33 -20.51 -5.72
CA ASP A 7 -13.20 -21.47 -6.40
C ASP A 7 -14.52 -20.81 -6.80
N SER A 8 -15.11 -20.03 -5.88
CA SER A 8 -16.39 -19.36 -6.08
C SER A 8 -16.36 -18.27 -7.17
N ILE A 9 -15.19 -17.67 -7.42
CA ILE A 9 -15.01 -16.63 -8.44
C ILE A 9 -14.26 -17.11 -9.68
N SER A 10 -13.87 -18.38 -9.79
CA SER A 10 -12.96 -18.89 -10.82
C SER A 10 -13.32 -18.47 -12.26
N VAL A 11 -14.58 -18.65 -12.67
CA VAL A 11 -15.08 -18.25 -14.00
C VAL A 11 -15.04 -16.73 -14.17
N LYS A 12 -15.50 -15.97 -13.16
CA LYS A 12 -15.51 -14.50 -13.19
C LYS A 12 -14.10 -13.92 -13.20
N ARG A 13 -13.16 -14.54 -12.48
CA ARG A 13 -11.74 -14.18 -12.45
C ARG A 13 -11.13 -14.29 -13.85
N ALA A 14 -11.35 -15.43 -14.52
CA ALA A 14 -10.83 -15.62 -15.88
C ALA A 14 -11.39 -14.58 -16.86
N GLN A 15 -12.69 -14.30 -16.81
CA GLN A 15 -13.33 -13.28 -17.64
C GLN A 15 -12.80 -11.87 -17.33
N ALA A 16 -12.71 -11.50 -16.05
CA ALA A 16 -12.23 -10.20 -15.62
C ALA A 16 -10.78 -9.94 -16.06
N LEU A 17 -9.90 -10.95 -15.99
CA LEU A 17 -8.52 -10.84 -16.46
C LEU A 17 -8.45 -10.67 -17.98
N GLN A 18 -9.27 -11.40 -18.74
CA GLN A 18 -9.34 -11.25 -20.19
C GLN A 18 -9.82 -9.84 -20.56
N THR A 19 -10.86 -9.35 -19.91
CA THR A 19 -11.38 -7.99 -20.12
C THR A 19 -10.33 -6.94 -19.75
N ALA A 20 -9.66 -7.08 -18.60
CA ALA A 20 -8.61 -6.15 -18.19
C ALA A 20 -7.45 -6.12 -19.21
N GLN A 21 -7.03 -7.28 -19.71
CA GLN A 21 -6.03 -7.35 -20.77
C GLN A 21 -6.48 -6.66 -22.05
N GLN A 22 -7.74 -6.82 -22.45
CA GLN A 22 -8.30 -6.12 -23.61
C GLN A 22 -8.26 -4.61 -23.41
N ILE A 23 -8.78 -4.09 -22.28
CA ILE A 23 -8.75 -2.65 -21.96
C ILE A 23 -7.34 -2.10 -22.08
N GLN A 24 -6.36 -2.79 -21.48
CA GLN A 24 -4.96 -2.37 -21.55
C GLN A 24 -4.46 -2.30 -22.99
N LEU A 25 -4.75 -3.30 -23.84
CA LEU A 25 -4.33 -3.31 -25.24
C LEU A 25 -4.97 -2.19 -26.05
N TYR A 26 -6.27 -1.94 -25.88
CA TYR A 26 -6.96 -0.84 -26.57
C TYR A 26 -6.41 0.53 -26.17
N HIS A 27 -6.13 0.73 -24.88
CA HIS A 27 -5.55 1.97 -24.40
C HIS A 27 -4.11 2.17 -24.91
N GLU A 28 -3.23 1.16 -24.74
CA GLU A 28 -1.80 1.28 -25.07
C GLU A 28 -1.52 1.28 -26.59
N LEU A 29 -2.29 0.54 -27.40
CA LEU A 29 -2.03 0.40 -28.84
C LEU A 29 -2.93 1.28 -29.71
N LEU A 30 -4.16 1.53 -29.30
CA LEU A 30 -5.17 2.18 -30.13
C LEU A 30 -5.59 3.56 -29.60
N ASN A 31 -5.17 3.94 -28.38
CA ASN A 31 -5.59 5.17 -27.69
C ASN A 31 -7.11 5.33 -27.71
N GLN A 32 -7.84 4.23 -27.49
CA GLN A 32 -9.29 4.15 -27.51
C GLN A 32 -9.82 3.73 -26.15
N GLU A 33 -10.90 4.39 -25.73
CA GLU A 33 -11.67 3.98 -24.56
C GLU A 33 -12.57 2.79 -24.90
N THR A 34 -12.75 1.90 -23.93
CA THR A 34 -13.61 0.73 -24.06
C THR A 34 -14.88 0.92 -23.25
N ASP A 35 -16.04 0.65 -23.85
CA ASP A 35 -17.33 0.61 -23.15
C ASP A 35 -17.45 -0.69 -22.35
N VAL A 36 -16.95 -0.67 -21.11
CA VAL A 36 -16.92 -1.83 -20.20
C VAL A 36 -17.59 -1.48 -18.87
N ALA A 37 -18.40 -2.41 -18.37
CA ALA A 37 -18.95 -2.33 -17.01
C ALA A 37 -17.85 -2.61 -15.96
N TYR A 38 -17.22 -1.55 -15.46
CA TYR A 38 -16.13 -1.64 -14.47
C TYR A 38 -16.55 -2.24 -13.12
N SER A 39 -17.84 -2.26 -12.78
CA SER A 39 -18.34 -2.77 -11.50
C SER A 39 -18.06 -4.26 -11.29
N GLU A 40 -18.11 -5.07 -12.34
CA GLU A 40 -17.79 -6.50 -12.26
C GLU A 40 -16.30 -6.73 -12.02
N LEU A 41 -15.45 -5.96 -12.70
CA LEU A 41 -14.00 -5.97 -12.50
C LEU A 41 -13.65 -5.58 -11.07
N GLU A 42 -14.27 -4.51 -10.55
CA GLU A 42 -14.07 -4.07 -9.17
C GLU A 42 -14.46 -5.15 -8.15
N GLY A 43 -15.59 -5.83 -8.37
CA GLY A 43 -16.03 -6.93 -7.52
C GLY A 43 -15.05 -8.11 -7.48
N VAL A 44 -14.50 -8.50 -8.64
CA VAL A 44 -13.49 -9.57 -8.72
C VAL A 44 -12.18 -9.13 -8.06
N ALA A 45 -11.73 -7.90 -8.31
CA ALA A 45 -10.52 -7.37 -7.69
C ALA A 45 -10.61 -7.36 -6.15
N LYS A 46 -11.75 -6.93 -5.59
CA LYS A 46 -12.01 -6.98 -4.14
C LYS A 46 -11.98 -8.41 -3.58
N ALA A 47 -12.52 -9.38 -4.31
CA ALA A 47 -12.49 -10.78 -3.90
C ALA A 47 -11.06 -11.37 -3.93
N LEU A 48 -10.25 -11.02 -4.93
CA LEU A 48 -8.85 -11.42 -5.02
C LEU A 48 -7.99 -10.78 -3.93
N GLU A 49 -8.24 -9.51 -3.61
CA GLU A 49 -7.61 -8.82 -2.50
C GLU A 49 -7.96 -9.47 -1.16
N LEU A 50 -9.24 -9.79 -0.92
CA LEU A 50 -9.66 -10.51 0.28
C LEU A 50 -8.97 -11.88 0.40
N ALA A 51 -8.93 -12.66 -0.69
CA ALA A 51 -8.19 -13.93 -0.71
C ALA A 51 -6.69 -13.74 -0.42
N THR A 52 -6.11 -12.66 -0.94
CA THR A 52 -4.71 -12.29 -0.64
C THR A 52 -4.57 -12.05 0.86
N MET A 53 -5.44 -11.24 1.47
CA MET A 53 -5.42 -10.96 2.91
C MET A 53 -5.60 -12.21 3.76
N ASP A 54 -6.54 -13.09 3.42
CA ASP A 54 -6.77 -14.35 4.13
C ASP A 54 -5.49 -15.21 4.12
N LEU A 55 -4.82 -15.32 2.97
CA LEU A 55 -3.56 -16.04 2.84
C LEU A 55 -2.38 -15.34 3.55
N LEU A 56 -2.40 -14.00 3.68
CA LEU A 56 -1.40 -13.26 4.47
C LEU A 56 -1.53 -13.54 5.97
N LEU A 57 -2.76 -13.70 6.47
CA LEU A 57 -3.03 -13.95 7.88
C LEU A 57 -2.73 -15.39 8.30
N ASP A 58 -2.77 -16.33 7.35
CA ASP A 58 -2.50 -17.76 7.57
C ASP A 58 -0.99 -18.10 7.55
N ARG A 59 -0.10 -17.10 7.55
CA ARG A 59 1.38 -17.22 7.40
C ARG A 59 2.14 -17.87 8.57
N PHE A 60 1.47 -18.63 9.46
CA PHE A 60 2.14 -19.31 10.57
C PHE A 60 2.85 -20.62 10.17
N GLU A 61 2.73 -21.05 8.91
CA GLU A 61 3.43 -22.22 8.35
C GLU A 61 4.16 -21.84 7.04
N GLU A 62 5.45 -22.14 6.92
CA GLU A 62 6.21 -22.00 5.67
C GLU A 62 5.65 -23.00 4.62
N ASP A 63 4.64 -22.56 3.87
CA ASP A 63 4.03 -23.32 2.77
C ASP A 63 4.22 -22.56 1.46
N ASP A 64 5.19 -23.01 0.67
CA ASP A 64 5.51 -22.49 -0.67
C ASP A 64 4.28 -22.48 -1.59
N THR A 65 3.35 -23.42 -1.42
CA THR A 65 2.12 -23.49 -2.21
C THR A 65 1.18 -22.34 -1.86
N LYS A 66 1.00 -22.05 -0.57
CA LYS A 66 0.19 -20.91 -0.10
C LYS A 66 0.84 -19.59 -0.50
N LEU A 67 2.16 -19.47 -0.38
CA LEU A 67 2.89 -18.28 -0.80
C LEU A 67 2.69 -18.02 -2.30
N LYS A 68 2.86 -19.04 -3.14
CA LYS A 68 2.62 -18.93 -4.58
C LYS A 68 1.18 -18.52 -4.88
N LEU A 69 0.20 -19.14 -4.23
CA LEU A 69 -1.21 -18.80 -4.42
C LEU A 69 -1.51 -17.35 -4.01
N MET A 70 -0.93 -16.87 -2.91
CA MET A 70 -1.06 -15.48 -2.45
C MET A 70 -0.52 -14.50 -3.50
N ARG A 71 0.69 -14.77 -4.03
CA ARG A 71 1.31 -13.97 -5.08
C ARG A 71 0.46 -13.93 -6.36
N GLU A 72 -0.08 -15.07 -6.77
CA GLU A 72 -0.99 -15.16 -7.93
C GLU A 72 -2.26 -14.33 -7.72
N CYS A 73 -2.86 -14.37 -6.52
CA CYS A 73 -4.04 -13.57 -6.21
C CYS A 73 -3.73 -12.07 -6.23
N ALA A 74 -2.62 -11.67 -5.61
CA ALA A 74 -2.20 -10.28 -5.56
C ALA A 74 -1.87 -9.72 -6.96
N SER A 75 -1.18 -10.53 -7.79
CA SER A 75 -0.84 -10.17 -9.18
C SER A 75 -2.11 -9.99 -10.03
N ASP A 76 -3.08 -10.90 -9.93
CA ASP A 76 -4.33 -10.79 -10.68
C ASP A 76 -5.20 -9.63 -10.19
N ALA A 77 -5.24 -9.37 -8.87
CA ALA A 77 -5.91 -8.18 -8.34
C ALA A 77 -5.27 -6.90 -8.90
N PHE A 78 -3.94 -6.80 -8.89
CA PHE A 78 -3.20 -5.69 -9.49
C PHE A 78 -3.54 -5.49 -10.97
N ARG A 79 -3.54 -6.56 -11.77
CA ARG A 79 -3.86 -6.51 -13.21
C ARG A 79 -5.25 -5.98 -13.50
N ILE A 80 -6.23 -6.30 -12.67
CA ILE A 80 -7.59 -5.78 -12.80
C ILE A 80 -7.66 -4.33 -12.30
N LEU A 81 -7.04 -4.01 -11.15
CA LEU A 81 -7.10 -2.67 -10.57
C LEU A 81 -6.45 -1.60 -11.45
N ARG A 82 -5.35 -1.93 -12.16
CA ARG A 82 -4.64 -0.97 -13.01
C ARG A 82 -5.41 -0.47 -14.23
N VAL A 83 -6.53 -1.10 -14.57
CA VAL A 83 -7.39 -0.67 -15.69
C VAL A 83 -8.67 0.02 -15.22
N LEU A 84 -8.92 0.06 -13.91
CA LEU A 84 -10.08 0.75 -13.36
C LEU A 84 -9.84 2.27 -13.39
N PRO A 85 -10.88 3.08 -13.63
CA PRO A 85 -10.78 4.52 -13.48
C PRO A 85 -10.50 4.88 -12.03
N LEU A 86 -9.68 5.92 -11.83
CA LEU A 86 -9.48 6.52 -10.52
C LEU A 86 -10.70 7.35 -10.12
N SER A 87 -10.94 7.46 -8.82
CA SER A 87 -11.94 8.37 -8.25
C SER A 87 -11.62 9.83 -8.60
N ASP A 88 -12.64 10.67 -8.75
CA ASP A 88 -12.47 12.13 -8.86
C ASP A 88 -12.02 12.76 -7.53
N ASP A 89 -12.28 12.10 -6.40
CA ASP A 89 -11.80 12.55 -5.10
C ASP A 89 -10.30 12.19 -4.91
N PRO A 90 -9.40 13.18 -4.72
CA PRO A 90 -7.96 12.92 -4.68
C PRO A 90 -7.49 11.97 -3.58
N MET A 91 -8.17 11.97 -2.43
CA MET A 91 -7.85 11.06 -1.33
C MET A 91 -8.20 9.62 -1.70
N HIS A 92 -9.42 9.40 -2.21
CA HIS A 92 -9.85 8.08 -2.65
C HIS A 92 -9.02 7.56 -3.83
N ALA A 93 -8.69 8.42 -4.80
CA ALA A 93 -7.82 8.07 -5.92
C ALA A 93 -6.43 7.62 -5.46
N SER A 94 -5.84 8.37 -4.52
CA SER A 94 -4.51 8.03 -3.98
C SER A 94 -4.54 6.75 -3.15
N TYR A 95 -5.65 6.51 -2.42
CA TYR A 95 -5.87 5.25 -1.71
C TYR A 95 -6.00 4.06 -2.66
N GLN A 96 -6.72 4.22 -3.79
CA GLN A 96 -6.81 3.21 -4.85
C GLN A 96 -5.41 2.89 -5.43
N LEU A 97 -4.60 3.92 -5.71
CA LEU A 97 -3.23 3.76 -6.19
C LEU A 97 -2.36 3.02 -5.18
N LEU A 98 -2.45 3.35 -3.89
CA LEU A 98 -1.65 2.72 -2.85
C LEU A 98 -1.99 1.23 -2.71
N ARG A 99 -3.29 0.93 -2.70
CA ARG A 99 -3.82 -0.43 -2.65
C ARG A 99 -3.36 -1.27 -3.83
N MET A 100 -3.53 -0.75 -5.05
CA MET A 100 -3.09 -1.39 -6.29
C MET A 100 -1.58 -1.65 -6.29
N SER A 101 -0.79 -0.64 -5.92
CA SER A 101 0.68 -0.73 -5.94
C SER A 101 1.21 -1.70 -4.89
N SER A 102 0.56 -1.78 -3.73
CA SER A 102 0.90 -2.74 -2.69
C SER A 102 0.63 -4.18 -3.13
N LEU A 103 -0.52 -4.44 -3.75
CA LEU A 103 -0.84 -5.73 -4.35
C LEU A 103 0.15 -6.11 -5.47
N ALA A 104 0.60 -5.13 -6.26
CA ALA A 104 1.64 -5.36 -7.26
C ALA A 104 2.95 -5.84 -6.64
N VAL A 105 3.40 -5.20 -5.55
CA VAL A 105 4.62 -5.63 -4.84
C VAL A 105 4.47 -7.04 -4.30
N LEU A 106 3.32 -7.36 -3.68
CA LEU A 106 3.04 -8.69 -3.16
C LEU A 106 2.90 -9.76 -4.26
N GLY A 107 2.47 -9.37 -5.47
CA GLY A 107 2.34 -10.25 -6.62
C GLY A 107 3.54 -10.26 -7.56
N ASP A 108 4.74 -9.91 -7.08
CA ASP A 108 6.00 -9.85 -7.86
C ASP A 108 5.94 -8.95 -9.11
N CYS A 109 5.02 -7.97 -9.11
CA CYS A 109 4.79 -6.98 -10.18
C CYS A 109 5.26 -5.57 -9.78
N GLY A 110 6.18 -5.46 -8.81
CA GLY A 110 6.64 -4.18 -8.25
C GLY A 110 7.25 -3.22 -9.29
N THR A 111 7.97 -3.74 -10.29
CA THR A 111 8.52 -2.93 -11.40
C THR A 111 7.41 -2.30 -12.24
N ASP A 112 6.30 -3.01 -12.47
CA ASP A 112 5.16 -2.47 -13.20
C ASP A 112 4.46 -1.37 -12.40
N ALA A 113 4.28 -1.55 -11.09
CA ALA A 113 3.75 -0.49 -10.23
C ALA A 113 4.66 0.75 -10.23
N SER A 114 5.98 0.58 -10.09
CA SER A 114 6.95 1.68 -10.17
C SER A 114 6.85 2.44 -11.50
N ARG A 115 6.76 1.71 -12.62
CA ARG A 115 6.58 2.31 -13.95
C ARG A 115 5.27 3.10 -14.05
N ILE A 116 4.15 2.53 -13.61
CA ILE A 116 2.84 3.21 -13.60
C ILE A 116 2.91 4.49 -12.76
N LEU A 117 3.41 4.41 -11.52
CA LEU A 117 3.53 5.55 -10.60
C LEU A 117 4.49 6.64 -11.10
N THR A 118 5.37 6.33 -12.07
CA THR A 118 6.25 7.29 -12.73
C THR A 118 5.58 7.98 -13.91
N GLN A 119 4.63 7.31 -14.57
CA GLN A 119 3.98 7.78 -15.79
C GLN A 119 2.70 8.57 -15.54
N ILE A 120 2.01 8.33 -14.43
CA ILE A 120 0.77 9.02 -14.09
C ILE A 120 1.04 10.34 -13.36
N ASP A 121 0.16 11.31 -13.57
CA ASP A 121 0.03 12.46 -12.69
C ASP A 121 -0.64 12.02 -11.37
N TRP A 122 -0.02 12.34 -10.24
CA TRP A 122 -0.55 11.95 -8.94
C TRP A 122 -1.72 12.85 -8.56
N PRO A 123 -2.77 12.30 -7.89
CA PRO A 123 -3.85 13.14 -7.38
C PRO A 123 -3.32 14.21 -6.42
N ASN A 124 -3.91 15.40 -6.46
CA ASN A 124 -3.49 16.52 -5.62
C ASN A 124 -3.94 16.31 -4.17
N LEU A 125 -3.06 15.74 -3.36
CA LEU A 125 -3.32 15.43 -1.96
C LEU A 125 -3.36 16.69 -1.07
N PRO A 126 -4.27 16.76 -0.08
CA PRO A 126 -4.50 17.96 0.74
C PRO A 126 -3.51 18.09 1.90
N PHE A 127 -2.21 18.25 1.58
CA PHE A 127 -1.13 18.41 2.58
C PHE A 127 -1.27 19.68 3.44
N ASP A 128 -2.06 20.66 2.99
CA ASP A 128 -2.31 21.92 3.69
C ASP A 128 -3.72 22.03 4.29
N SER A 129 -4.43 20.91 4.41
CA SER A 129 -5.75 20.85 5.04
C SER A 129 -5.73 21.35 6.50
N ASP A 130 -6.75 22.12 6.89
CA ASP A 130 -7.01 22.48 8.30
C ASP A 130 -7.50 21.27 9.13
N ASP A 131 -8.05 20.26 8.46
CA ASP A 131 -8.35 18.96 9.05
C ASP A 131 -7.05 18.14 9.12
N TRP A 132 -6.55 17.98 10.36
CA TRP A 132 -5.30 17.30 10.66
C TRP A 132 -5.35 15.80 10.33
N GLY A 133 -6.51 15.15 10.49
CA GLY A 133 -6.69 13.76 10.10
C GLY A 133 -6.48 13.57 8.60
N LYS A 134 -7.12 14.43 7.78
CA LYS A 134 -6.93 14.42 6.32
C LYS A 134 -5.48 14.70 5.92
N ARG A 135 -4.83 15.68 6.56
CA ARG A 135 -3.42 16.01 6.31
C ARG A 135 -2.49 14.85 6.63
N THR A 136 -2.72 14.17 7.75
CA THR A 136 -1.93 13.02 8.19
C THR A 136 -2.10 11.86 7.20
N TRP A 137 -3.33 11.51 6.85
CA TRP A 137 -3.63 10.50 5.85
C TRP A 137 -3.00 10.79 4.49
N ALA A 138 -3.12 12.03 4.00
CA ALA A 138 -2.49 12.47 2.77
C ALA A 138 -0.98 12.24 2.79
N THR A 139 -0.33 12.56 3.92
CA THR A 139 1.10 12.33 4.13
C THR A 139 1.44 10.85 4.09
N ILE A 140 0.69 10.00 4.81
CA ILE A 140 0.93 8.54 4.82
C ILE A 140 0.81 7.96 3.40
N ILE A 141 -0.22 8.33 2.66
CA ILE A 141 -0.42 7.80 1.31
C ILE A 141 0.72 8.22 0.38
N ASP A 142 1.10 9.50 0.38
CA ASP A 142 2.19 10.02 -0.46
C ASP A 142 3.52 9.30 -0.17
N VAL A 143 3.91 9.16 1.11
CA VAL A 143 5.20 8.56 1.43
C VAL A 143 5.27 7.08 1.04
N TRP A 144 4.20 6.31 1.25
CA TRP A 144 4.18 4.90 0.87
C TRP A 144 4.14 4.71 -0.66
N LEU A 145 3.42 5.55 -1.40
CA LEU A 145 3.47 5.55 -2.87
C LEU A 145 4.88 5.81 -3.38
N ARG A 146 5.62 6.76 -2.79
CA ARG A 146 7.02 7.06 -3.17
C ARG A 146 7.96 5.90 -2.87
N LEU A 147 7.79 5.26 -1.71
CA LEU A 147 8.56 4.08 -1.35
C LEU A 147 8.35 2.92 -2.32
N ILE A 148 7.13 2.73 -2.84
CA ILE A 148 6.85 1.71 -3.87
C ILE A 148 7.38 2.15 -5.25
N ARG A 149 7.26 3.43 -5.60
CA ARG A 149 7.79 3.97 -6.86
C ARG A 149 9.31 3.84 -6.96
N LYS A 150 10.04 4.04 -5.87
CA LYS A 150 11.51 3.91 -5.78
C LYS A 150 12.28 4.76 -6.79
N LYS A 151 11.95 6.04 -6.97
CA LYS A 151 12.71 6.97 -7.83
C LYS A 151 14.01 7.47 -7.15
N GLY A 152 14.84 6.55 -6.66
CA GLY A 152 16.14 6.84 -6.05
C GLY A 152 16.08 7.84 -4.90
N TRP A 153 17.10 8.72 -4.82
CA TRP A 153 17.25 9.72 -3.76
C TRP A 153 16.13 10.77 -3.76
N ASP A 154 15.56 11.11 -4.92
CA ASP A 154 14.46 12.08 -5.02
C ASP A 154 13.27 11.64 -4.15
N ASP A 155 12.86 10.38 -4.26
CA ASP A 155 11.75 9.86 -3.47
C ASP A 155 12.10 9.72 -1.99
N ARG A 156 13.33 9.32 -1.67
CA ARG A 156 13.79 9.26 -0.27
C ARG A 156 13.72 10.63 0.39
N ASP A 157 14.31 11.63 -0.22
CA ASP A 157 14.44 12.95 0.42
C ASP A 157 13.06 13.59 0.61
N ILE A 158 12.14 13.38 -0.34
CA ILE A 158 10.75 13.82 -0.17
C ILE A 158 10.04 13.04 0.94
N VAL A 159 10.22 11.72 1.04
CA VAL A 159 9.64 10.93 2.14
C VAL A 159 10.11 11.45 3.50
N LEU A 160 11.42 11.65 3.65
CA LEU A 160 12.01 12.15 4.90
C LEU A 160 11.51 13.57 5.22
N GLN A 161 11.46 14.46 4.23
CA GLN A 161 10.96 15.81 4.40
C GLN A 161 9.49 15.83 4.82
N ARG A 162 8.63 15.04 4.16
CA ARG A 162 7.20 14.93 4.49
C ARG A 162 6.97 14.47 5.93
N ILE A 163 7.76 13.51 6.40
CA ILE A 163 7.67 13.01 7.77
C ILE A 163 8.19 14.04 8.78
N ALA A 164 9.26 14.76 8.44
CA ALA A 164 9.77 15.86 9.27
C ALA A 164 8.74 16.99 9.40
N ASP A 165 8.14 17.40 8.28
CA ASP A 165 7.08 18.43 8.24
C ASP A 165 5.86 17.99 9.06
N LEU A 166 5.43 16.72 8.94
CA LEU A 166 4.32 16.18 9.72
C LEU A 166 4.59 16.30 11.23
N ARG A 167 5.80 15.98 11.68
CA ARG A 167 6.19 16.10 13.09
C ARG A 167 6.21 17.55 13.56
N GLU A 168 6.75 18.47 12.77
CA GLU A 168 6.78 19.90 13.13
C GLU A 168 5.37 20.51 13.20
N GLN A 169 4.48 20.07 12.29
CA GLN A 169 3.12 20.58 12.21
C GLN A 169 2.21 19.98 13.28
N GLN A 170 2.51 18.79 13.81
CA GLN A 170 1.72 18.12 14.85
C GLN A 170 1.45 19.03 16.05
N ASP A 171 2.50 19.69 16.57
CA ASP A 171 2.41 20.61 17.71
C ASP A 171 1.47 21.80 17.46
N LYS A 172 1.30 22.18 16.20
CA LYS A 172 0.50 23.35 15.78
C LYS A 172 -0.98 22.99 15.58
N TYR A 173 -1.28 21.81 15.02
CA TYR A 173 -2.61 21.50 14.51
C TYR A 173 -3.34 20.39 15.28
N GLU A 174 -2.64 19.39 15.82
CA GLU A 174 -3.28 18.19 16.36
C GLU A 174 -4.23 18.52 17.51
N LYS A 175 -3.80 19.36 18.46
CA LYS A 175 -4.60 19.72 19.62
C LYS A 175 -5.91 20.38 19.20
N LYS A 176 -5.84 21.38 18.32
CA LYS A 176 -7.03 22.09 17.81
C LYS A 176 -7.97 21.13 17.09
N TYR A 177 -7.41 20.19 16.33
CA TYR A 177 -8.19 19.17 15.64
C TYR A 177 -8.94 18.27 16.64
N LEU A 178 -8.23 17.69 17.63
CA LEU A 178 -8.83 16.78 18.61
C LEU A 178 -9.84 17.49 19.52
N ASP A 179 -9.57 18.74 19.92
CA ASP A 179 -10.49 19.56 20.72
C ASP A 179 -11.79 19.88 19.93
N GLY A 180 -11.75 19.80 18.60
CA GLY A 180 -12.91 19.99 17.71
C GLY A 180 -13.71 18.73 17.42
N ILE A 181 -13.23 17.55 17.82
CA ILE A 181 -13.94 16.28 17.63
C ILE A 181 -14.94 16.07 18.77
N ASP A 182 -16.14 15.60 18.41
CA ASP A 182 -17.14 15.19 19.39
C ASP A 182 -16.56 14.14 20.36
N GLN A 183 -16.84 14.30 21.66
CA GLN A 183 -16.28 13.47 22.72
C GLN A 183 -16.54 11.97 22.49
N ALA A 184 -17.66 11.62 21.87
CA ALA A 184 -17.99 10.24 21.50
C ALA A 184 -17.00 9.62 20.49
N HIS A 185 -16.37 10.44 19.64
CA HIS A 185 -15.46 10.03 18.56
C HIS A 185 -13.99 10.38 18.84
N ALA A 186 -13.71 11.21 19.86
CA ALA A 186 -12.37 11.70 20.16
C ALA A 186 -11.34 10.57 20.39
N LYS A 187 -11.72 9.49 21.09
CA LYS A 187 -10.82 8.35 21.35
C LYS A 187 -10.48 7.55 20.09
N PRO A 188 -11.45 7.09 19.26
CA PRO A 188 -11.14 6.48 17.97
C PRO A 188 -10.27 7.34 17.06
N VAL A 189 -10.56 8.65 16.96
CA VAL A 189 -9.77 9.57 16.11
C VAL A 189 -8.34 9.73 16.63
N ALA A 190 -8.15 9.91 17.94
CA ALA A 190 -6.81 9.98 18.53
C ALA A 190 -6.02 8.69 18.34
N LEU A 191 -6.70 7.53 18.45
CA LEU A 191 -6.12 6.23 18.18
C LEU A 191 -5.69 6.14 16.71
N GLU A 192 -6.50 6.59 15.75
CA GLU A 192 -6.17 6.55 14.32
C GLU A 192 -4.90 7.33 14.03
N LEU A 193 -4.77 8.54 14.58
CA LEU A 193 -3.54 9.34 14.47
C LEU A 193 -2.31 8.58 14.98
N ILE A 194 -2.41 7.91 16.13
CA ILE A 194 -1.31 7.09 16.67
C ILE A 194 -0.92 5.98 15.68
N GLY A 195 -1.90 5.31 15.08
CA GLY A 195 -1.67 4.30 14.05
C GLY A 195 -0.94 4.88 12.83
N LEU A 196 -1.41 6.02 12.33
CA LEU A 196 -0.81 6.72 11.21
C LEU A 196 0.64 7.16 11.51
N TYR A 197 0.94 7.62 12.72
CA TYR A 197 2.30 7.97 13.10
C TYR A 197 3.25 6.77 13.15
N HIS A 198 2.75 5.59 13.51
CA HIS A 198 3.53 4.38 13.39
C HIS A 198 3.77 3.99 11.93
N LEU A 199 2.79 4.18 11.04
CA LEU A 199 3.01 4.01 9.60
C LEU A 199 4.01 5.03 9.03
N ALA A 200 3.99 6.28 9.49
CA ALA A 200 4.99 7.29 9.13
C ALA A 200 6.39 6.85 9.57
N LYS A 201 6.54 6.37 10.81
CA LYS A 201 7.84 5.91 11.30
C LYS A 201 8.34 4.68 10.55
N ALA A 202 7.46 3.73 10.21
CA ALA A 202 7.82 2.60 9.36
C ALA A 202 8.28 3.05 7.95
N ALA A 203 7.61 4.05 7.37
CA ALA A 203 8.01 4.64 6.09
C ALA A 203 9.38 5.33 6.15
N GLU A 204 9.70 6.05 7.23
CA GLU A 204 11.03 6.63 7.46
C GLU A 204 12.12 5.55 7.50
N ILE A 205 11.89 4.47 8.26
CA ILE A 205 12.82 3.34 8.35
C ILE A 205 13.04 2.72 6.97
N MET A 206 11.97 2.52 6.19
CA MET A 206 12.07 2.01 4.82
C MET A 206 12.87 2.96 3.91
N ALA A 207 12.63 4.28 4.00
CA ALA A 207 13.33 5.27 3.17
C ALA A 207 14.84 5.24 3.40
N LEU A 208 15.25 5.19 4.68
CA LEU A 208 16.65 5.10 5.07
C LEU A 208 17.26 3.75 4.65
N PHE A 209 16.55 2.65 4.89
CA PHE A 209 17.04 1.32 4.55
C PHE A 209 17.22 1.10 3.04
N ILE A 210 16.26 1.52 2.21
CA ILE A 210 16.32 1.28 0.76
C ILE A 210 17.57 1.92 0.13
N THR A 211 18.05 3.05 0.64
CA THR A 211 19.24 3.72 0.10
C THR A 211 20.52 3.35 0.82
N ASP A 212 20.47 3.21 2.14
CA ASP A 212 21.67 3.13 2.97
C ASP A 212 21.97 1.68 3.39
N GLY A 213 21.03 0.74 3.18
CA GLY A 213 21.14 -0.68 3.53
C GLY A 213 21.11 -0.97 5.04
N VAL A 214 21.08 0.07 5.87
CA VAL A 214 21.11 0.02 7.34
C VAL A 214 20.40 1.26 7.89
N VAL A 215 19.84 1.17 9.10
CA VAL A 215 19.21 2.31 9.78
C VAL A 215 19.83 2.48 11.15
N ASP A 216 20.49 3.60 11.43
CA ASP A 216 21.16 3.89 12.71
C ASP A 216 22.12 2.76 13.18
N GLY A 217 22.78 2.09 12.23
CA GLY A 217 23.66 0.94 12.52
C GLY A 217 22.93 -0.38 12.83
N ASN A 218 21.59 -0.39 12.74
CA ASN A 218 20.76 -1.57 12.92
C ASN A 218 20.45 -2.26 11.58
N PHE A 219 20.82 -3.54 11.48
CA PHE A 219 20.57 -4.39 10.32
C PHE A 219 19.30 -5.26 10.46
N GLN A 220 18.67 -5.28 11.64
CA GLN A 220 17.45 -6.04 11.93
C GLN A 220 16.20 -5.24 11.51
N ILE A 221 16.18 -4.84 10.24
CA ILE A 221 15.17 -3.92 9.69
C ILE A 221 13.76 -4.50 9.83
N ARG A 222 13.58 -5.81 9.64
CA ARG A 222 12.29 -6.48 9.83
C ARG A 222 11.73 -6.26 11.23
N GLN A 223 12.54 -6.49 12.27
CA GLN A 223 12.11 -6.32 13.66
C GLN A 223 11.75 -4.86 13.98
N LEU A 224 12.49 -3.90 13.42
CA LEU A 224 12.18 -2.48 13.56
C LEU A 224 10.83 -2.13 12.93
N LEU A 225 10.55 -2.65 11.73
CA LEU A 225 9.27 -2.45 11.04
C LEU A 225 8.12 -3.14 11.79
N GLU A 226 8.29 -4.40 12.19
CA GLU A 226 7.30 -5.18 12.95
C GLU A 226 6.85 -4.43 14.21
N THR A 227 7.79 -3.84 14.96
CA THR A 227 7.46 -3.05 16.16
C THR A 227 6.47 -1.92 15.86
N HIS A 228 6.58 -1.26 14.70
CA HIS A 228 5.69 -0.17 14.33
C HIS A 228 4.36 -0.68 13.76
N PHE A 229 4.38 -1.71 12.93
CA PHE A 229 3.16 -2.32 12.40
C PHE A 229 2.31 -2.96 13.51
N ASP A 230 2.92 -3.65 14.48
CA ASP A 230 2.22 -4.22 15.63
C ASP A 230 1.49 -3.16 16.45
N ARG A 231 2.14 -2.00 16.66
CA ARG A 231 1.50 -0.87 17.37
C ARG A 231 0.35 -0.26 16.57
N ALA A 232 0.50 -0.13 15.25
CA ALA A 232 -0.58 0.34 14.37
C ALA A 232 -1.77 -0.64 14.34
N LEU A 233 -1.52 -1.95 14.30
CA LEU A 233 -2.57 -2.97 14.34
C LEU A 233 -3.25 -3.07 15.71
N ALA A 234 -2.50 -2.92 16.81
CA ALA A 234 -3.07 -2.88 18.16
C ALA A 234 -4.04 -1.71 18.37
N VAL A 235 -3.81 -0.60 17.66
CA VAL A 235 -4.73 0.54 17.59
C VAL A 235 -6.00 0.17 16.82
N CYS A 236 -5.86 -0.48 15.67
CA CYS A 236 -6.98 -0.93 14.83
C CYS A 236 -7.93 -1.85 15.61
N GLU A 237 -7.37 -2.83 16.34
CA GLU A 237 -8.14 -3.78 17.15
C GLU A 237 -8.95 -3.07 18.25
N LYS A 238 -8.33 -2.11 18.94
CA LYS A 238 -8.96 -1.36 20.03
C LYS A 238 -10.10 -0.45 19.58
N ALA A 239 -9.98 0.14 18.39
CA ALA A 239 -10.96 1.11 17.88
C ALA A 239 -11.87 0.56 16.78
N ARG A 240 -11.69 -0.71 16.36
CA ARG A 240 -12.44 -1.39 15.30
C ARG A 240 -12.41 -0.61 13.98
N MET A 241 -11.21 -0.24 13.53
CA MET A 241 -11.04 0.59 12.33
C MET A 241 -11.16 -0.24 11.05
N ILE A 242 -12.37 -0.30 10.50
CA ILE A 242 -12.72 -1.15 9.35
C ILE A 242 -11.90 -0.80 8.10
N ASP A 243 -11.62 0.48 7.87
CA ASP A 243 -10.89 0.92 6.67
C ASP A 243 -9.37 1.00 6.89
N PHE A 244 -8.92 1.32 8.12
CA PHE A 244 -7.50 1.49 8.43
C PHE A 244 -6.75 0.15 8.57
N GLU A 245 -7.40 -0.86 9.17
CA GLU A 245 -6.76 -2.15 9.42
C GLU A 245 -6.31 -2.86 8.14
N PRO A 246 -7.16 -3.00 7.10
CA PRO A 246 -6.77 -3.67 5.86
C PRO A 246 -5.57 -2.98 5.20
N MET A 247 -5.58 -1.66 5.10
CA MET A 247 -4.44 -0.92 4.54
C MET A 247 -3.17 -1.14 5.36
N THR A 248 -3.27 -1.08 6.70
CA THR A 248 -2.12 -1.32 7.59
C THR A 248 -1.52 -2.71 7.38
N ARG A 249 -2.35 -3.75 7.27
CA ARG A 249 -1.88 -5.13 6.99
C ARG A 249 -1.24 -5.25 5.61
N LEU A 250 -1.84 -4.61 4.61
CA LEU A 250 -1.32 -4.61 3.24
C LEU A 250 0.04 -3.91 3.16
N LEU A 251 0.20 -2.76 3.81
CA LEU A 251 1.46 -2.04 3.92
C LEU A 251 2.52 -2.82 4.71
N HIS A 252 2.12 -3.52 5.77
CA HIS A 252 3.03 -4.39 6.52
C HIS A 252 3.63 -5.47 5.61
N ALA A 253 2.76 -6.23 4.93
CA ALA A 253 3.20 -7.28 4.02
C ALA A 253 4.05 -6.70 2.86
N THR A 254 3.68 -5.51 2.36
CA THR A 254 4.42 -4.80 1.31
C THR A 254 5.83 -4.43 1.78
N ALA A 255 5.97 -3.85 2.97
CA ALA A 255 7.26 -3.50 3.56
C ALA A 255 8.16 -4.73 3.72
N VAL A 256 7.61 -5.83 4.23
CA VAL A 256 8.30 -7.11 4.37
C VAL A 256 8.80 -7.62 3.01
N GLN A 257 7.95 -7.63 1.98
CA GLN A 257 8.33 -8.07 0.63
C GLN A 257 9.35 -7.12 0.00
N MET A 258 9.28 -5.81 0.25
CA MET A 258 10.27 -4.85 -0.24
C MET A 258 11.65 -5.07 0.37
N VAL A 259 11.72 -5.43 1.66
CA VAL A 259 12.98 -5.79 2.34
C VAL A 259 13.59 -7.06 1.74
N GLU A 260 12.76 -8.08 1.48
CA GLU A 260 13.19 -9.31 0.79
C GLU A 260 13.81 -9.01 -0.58
N ASN A 261 13.12 -8.20 -1.36
CA ASN A 261 13.55 -7.85 -2.71
C ASN A 261 14.85 -7.05 -2.70
N SER A 262 15.10 -6.23 -1.67
CA SER A 262 16.39 -5.54 -1.51
C SER A 262 17.55 -6.46 -1.12
N HIS A 263 17.31 -7.49 -0.29
CA HIS A 263 18.36 -8.45 0.07
C HIS A 263 18.80 -9.29 -1.14
N LEU A 264 17.85 -9.68 -1.99
CA LEU A 264 18.12 -10.43 -3.23
C LEU A 264 18.99 -9.64 -4.23
N LEU A 265 18.83 -8.32 -4.28
CA LEU A 265 19.66 -7.45 -5.13
C LEU A 265 21.12 -7.37 -4.63
N VAL A 266 21.33 -7.38 -3.30
CA VAL A 266 22.67 -7.35 -2.70
C VAL A 266 23.36 -8.71 -2.81
N SER A 267 22.63 -9.82 -2.62
CA SER A 267 23.22 -11.17 -2.76
C SER A 267 23.63 -11.50 -4.19
N ASN A 268 22.83 -11.09 -5.19
CA ASN A 268 23.15 -11.32 -6.61
C ASN A 268 24.24 -10.38 -7.15
N GLY A 269 24.59 -9.32 -6.41
CA GLY A 269 25.69 -8.41 -6.75
C GLY A 269 27.06 -8.86 -6.26
N GLN A 270 27.15 -9.94 -5.46
CA GLN A 270 28.43 -10.50 -4.98
C GLN A 270 29.02 -11.61 -5.86
N ASP A 271 28.34 -12.01 -6.94
CA ASP A 271 28.83 -13.02 -7.89
C ASP A 271 29.55 -12.42 -9.12
N PHE A 272 29.77 -11.10 -9.14
CA PHE A 272 30.57 -10.41 -10.15
C PHE A 272 31.69 -9.58 -9.49
N SER A 273 32.64 -10.26 -8.85
CA SER A 273 33.96 -9.71 -8.54
C SER A 273 35.04 -10.77 -8.73
#